data_AF-A0A3M0NIV2-F1
#
_entry.id   AF-A0A3M0NIV2-F1
#
_cell.length_a   1.000
_cell.length_b   1.000
_cell.length_c   1.000
_cell.angle_alpha   90.00
_cell.angle_beta   90.00
_cell.angle_gamma   90.00
#
_symmetry.space_group_name_H-M   'P 1'
#
loop_
_entity.id
_entity.type
_entity.pdbx_description
1 polymer ?
#
loop_
_entity_poly.entity_id
_entity_poly.type
_entity_poly.pdbx_seq_one_letter_code
_entity_poly.pdbx_strand_id
1 'polypeptide(L)'
;MKNYTDEKQFKADIRKYAENHHISGNEIGRLWQEVMLDDLLKRISLSEYKNNFILKGGLLLSAVVGINNRSTEDIDGEIKGLDLTENEIEKVFTSICNIKPDNDPLEIALSEIEKIHENEEYKGYRLHFNASFKSIKYPLKVDISTGDVITPKEIRYNYTSHLENEKIEIWAYTMETVVAEKLETVITRGIANTRMKDFYDLYILQDKNIEINIATLKLAFTNTAKYRNVIFYKKGKLDKKYCLQQIHKIEKNQRMQGLWQRYEKKHPFAENVTFDQTVSAAKSWINRLVSNE
;
A
#
# COMPACT_ATOMS: atom_id res chain seq x y z
N MET A 1 0.28 -0.91 -23.65
CA MET A 1 -1.20 -0.94 -23.73
C MET A 1 -1.68 -1.50 -25.07
N LYS A 2 -2.79 -2.25 -25.08
CA LYS A 2 -3.54 -2.58 -26.30
C LYS A 2 -3.76 -1.26 -27.04
N ASN A 3 -3.67 -1.29 -28.36
CA ASN A 3 -3.83 -0.10 -29.20
C ASN A 3 -5.30 0.36 -29.22
N TYR A 4 -5.76 0.93 -28.11
CA TYR A 4 -7.13 1.40 -27.94
C TYR A 4 -7.34 2.66 -28.78
N THR A 5 -8.13 2.52 -29.85
CA THR A 5 -8.42 3.64 -30.76
C THR A 5 -9.71 4.37 -30.39
N ASP A 6 -10.53 3.83 -29.48
CA ASP A 6 -11.76 4.46 -28.97
C ASP A 6 -12.08 4.13 -27.50
N GLU A 7 -12.88 4.99 -26.85
CA GLU A 7 -13.28 4.80 -25.44
C GLU A 7 -14.16 3.58 -25.21
N LYS A 8 -14.92 3.13 -26.21
CA LYS A 8 -15.84 2.00 -26.05
C LYS A 8 -15.06 0.70 -25.87
N GLN A 9 -13.98 0.52 -26.62
CA GLN A 9 -13.08 -0.64 -26.50
C GLN A 9 -12.45 -0.70 -25.11
N PHE A 10 -11.88 0.41 -24.65
CA PHE A 10 -11.27 0.50 -23.32
C PHE A 10 -12.31 0.24 -22.20
N LYS A 11 -13.52 0.84 -22.32
CA LYS A 11 -14.66 0.57 -21.42
C LYS A 11 -15.08 -0.89 -21.42
N ALA A 12 -15.07 -1.55 -22.58
CA ALA A 12 -15.45 -2.95 -22.72
C ALA A 12 -14.42 -3.88 -22.05
N ASP A 13 -13.12 -3.63 -22.24
CA ASP A 13 -12.08 -4.45 -21.61
C ASP A 13 -12.05 -4.31 -20.09
N ILE A 14 -12.30 -3.11 -19.56
CA ILE A 14 -12.46 -2.90 -18.10
C ILE A 14 -13.67 -3.67 -17.56
N ARG A 15 -14.81 -3.63 -18.24
CA ARG A 15 -15.99 -4.42 -17.84
C ARG A 15 -15.73 -5.91 -17.89
N LYS A 16 -15.05 -6.39 -18.94
CA LYS A 16 -14.67 -7.79 -19.08
C LYS A 16 -13.73 -8.22 -17.96
N TYR A 17 -12.74 -7.39 -17.61
CA TYR A 17 -11.86 -7.65 -16.46
C TYR A 17 -12.69 -7.73 -15.17
N ALA A 18 -13.58 -6.77 -14.94
CA ALA A 18 -14.44 -6.75 -13.77
C ALA A 18 -15.32 -8.01 -13.66
N GLU A 19 -15.94 -8.44 -14.76
CA GLU A 19 -16.74 -9.68 -14.83
C GLU A 19 -15.91 -10.92 -14.48
N ASN A 20 -14.71 -11.04 -15.07
CA ASN A 20 -13.79 -12.15 -14.82
C ASN A 20 -13.31 -12.23 -13.36
N HIS A 21 -13.33 -11.10 -12.66
CA HIS A 21 -12.92 -11.00 -11.25
C HIS A 21 -14.11 -10.79 -10.31
N HIS A 22 -15.36 -10.92 -10.77
CA HIS A 22 -16.56 -10.72 -9.96
C HIS A 22 -16.66 -9.33 -9.28
N ILE A 23 -16.06 -8.31 -9.89
CA ILE A 23 -16.14 -6.92 -9.46
C ILE A 23 -17.42 -6.32 -10.05
N SER A 24 -18.25 -5.69 -9.22
CA SER A 24 -19.58 -5.21 -9.65
C SER A 24 -19.95 -3.85 -9.08
N GLY A 25 -21.01 -3.25 -9.64
CA GLY A 25 -21.55 -1.98 -9.17
C GLY A 25 -20.55 -0.83 -9.25
N ASN A 26 -20.47 -0.05 -8.17
CA ASN A 26 -19.61 1.14 -8.11
C ASN A 26 -18.10 0.80 -8.11
N GLU A 27 -17.72 -0.45 -7.86
CA GLU A 27 -16.31 -0.88 -7.84
C GLU A 27 -15.69 -0.96 -9.23
N ILE A 28 -16.51 -1.12 -10.28
CA ILE A 28 -16.05 -1.01 -11.67
C ILE A 28 -15.42 0.37 -11.93
N GLY A 29 -15.93 1.42 -11.27
CA GLY A 29 -15.37 2.76 -11.30
C GLY A 29 -13.92 2.83 -10.79
N ARG A 30 -13.56 2.02 -9.79
CA ARG A 30 -12.20 1.97 -9.23
C ARG A 30 -11.21 1.29 -10.15
N LEU A 31 -11.64 0.28 -10.90
CA LEU A 31 -10.77 -0.43 -11.83
C LEU A 31 -10.16 0.50 -12.89
N TRP A 32 -10.87 1.56 -13.28
CA TRP A 32 -10.33 2.62 -14.12
C TRP A 32 -9.09 3.28 -13.53
N GLN A 33 -9.18 3.62 -12.25
CA GLN A 33 -8.10 4.25 -11.52
C GLN A 33 -6.92 3.28 -11.38
N GLU A 34 -7.18 2.01 -11.04
CA GLU A 34 -6.12 1.00 -10.91
C GLU A 34 -5.39 0.73 -12.23
N VAL A 35 -6.10 0.70 -13.37
CA VAL A 35 -5.45 0.62 -14.70
C VAL A 35 -4.55 1.83 -14.98
N MET A 36 -4.94 3.02 -14.54
CA MET A 36 -4.12 4.22 -14.70
C MET A 36 -2.91 4.22 -13.74
N LEU A 37 -3.06 3.61 -12.56
CA LEU A 37 -1.94 3.36 -11.65
C LEU A 37 -0.95 2.34 -12.24
N ASP A 38 -1.43 1.31 -12.94
CA ASP A 38 -0.57 0.36 -13.66
C ASP A 38 0.33 1.07 -14.67
N ASP A 39 -0.22 2.02 -15.42
CA ASP A 39 0.53 2.78 -16.40
C ASP A 39 1.57 3.70 -15.74
N LEU A 40 1.22 4.36 -14.64
CA LEU A 40 2.19 5.16 -13.88
C LEU A 40 3.32 4.28 -13.31
N LEU A 41 3.01 3.09 -12.78
CA LEU A 41 4.03 2.11 -12.37
C LEU A 41 4.89 1.66 -13.56
N LYS A 42 4.29 1.48 -14.74
CA LYS A 42 5.02 1.15 -15.96
C LYS A 42 6.02 2.25 -16.31
N ARG A 43 5.58 3.51 -16.33
CA ARG A 43 6.45 4.67 -16.58
C ARG A 43 7.59 4.75 -15.56
N ILE A 44 7.31 4.51 -14.27
CA ILE A 44 8.35 4.42 -13.23
C ILE A 44 9.38 3.34 -13.59
N SER A 45 8.93 2.12 -13.95
CA SER A 45 9.81 1.00 -14.28
C SER A 45 10.70 1.24 -15.51
N LEU A 46 10.23 2.05 -16.46
CA LEU A 46 10.95 2.43 -17.67
C LEU A 46 11.87 3.65 -17.47
N SER A 47 11.69 4.39 -16.39
CA SER A 47 12.45 5.62 -16.11
C SER A 47 13.88 5.35 -15.64
N GLU A 48 14.72 6.38 -15.72
CA GLU A 48 16.04 6.38 -15.06
C GLU A 48 15.92 6.24 -13.53
N TYR A 49 14.76 6.64 -12.96
CA TYR A 49 14.44 6.59 -11.54
C TYR A 49 13.91 5.24 -11.06
N LYS A 50 13.86 4.21 -11.93
CA LYS A 50 13.35 2.87 -11.59
C LYS A 50 14.03 2.22 -10.39
N ASN A 51 15.27 2.63 -10.07
CA ASN A 51 16.02 2.13 -8.91
C ASN A 51 15.92 3.03 -7.67
N ASN A 52 15.27 4.19 -7.79
CA ASN A 52 15.06 5.14 -6.70
C ASN A 52 13.69 4.98 -6.06
N PHE A 53 12.69 4.53 -6.83
CA PHE A 53 11.34 4.30 -6.33
C PHE A 53 11.14 2.86 -5.84
N ILE A 54 10.63 2.71 -4.62
CA ILE A 54 10.31 1.41 -4.01
C ILE A 54 8.83 1.42 -3.63
N LEU A 55 8.05 0.51 -4.23
CA LEU A 55 6.63 0.36 -3.99
C LEU A 55 6.34 -0.20 -2.58
N LYS A 56 5.38 0.40 -1.89
CA LYS A 56 4.90 -0.07 -0.58
C LYS A 56 3.38 0.06 -0.47
N GLY A 57 2.88 -0.17 0.75
CA GLY A 57 1.50 0.17 1.12
C GLY A 57 0.42 -0.64 0.42
N GLY A 58 -0.71 0.02 0.13
CA GLY A 58 -1.96 -0.64 -0.25
C GLY A 58 -1.92 -1.34 -1.61
N LEU A 59 -1.22 -0.76 -2.58
CA LEU A 59 -1.17 -1.30 -3.94
C LEU A 59 -0.33 -2.57 -4.00
N LEU A 60 0.79 -2.60 -3.28
CA LEU A 60 1.60 -3.80 -3.13
C LEU A 60 0.79 -4.94 -2.49
N LEU A 61 0.00 -4.63 -1.45
CA LEU A 61 -0.86 -5.63 -0.82
C LEU A 61 -1.95 -6.14 -1.77
N SER A 62 -2.64 -5.24 -2.48
CA SER A 62 -3.60 -5.61 -3.53
C SER A 62 -2.98 -6.58 -4.54
N ALA A 63 -1.78 -6.27 -5.02
CA ALA A 63 -1.07 -7.13 -5.99
C ALA A 63 -0.73 -8.52 -5.43
N VAL A 64 -0.51 -8.64 -4.12
CA VAL A 64 -0.16 -9.91 -3.44
C VAL A 64 -1.40 -10.75 -3.11
N VAL A 65 -2.47 -10.13 -2.58
CA VAL A 65 -3.68 -10.87 -2.15
C VAL A 65 -4.79 -10.91 -3.21
N GLY A 66 -4.65 -10.14 -4.28
CA GLY A 66 -5.63 -9.97 -5.35
C GLY A 66 -6.63 -8.84 -5.08
N ILE A 67 -7.02 -8.14 -6.14
CA ILE A 67 -7.90 -6.96 -6.14
C ILE A 67 -9.24 -7.17 -5.40
N ASN A 68 -9.81 -8.39 -5.48
CA ASN A 68 -11.07 -8.74 -4.81
C ASN A 68 -10.95 -8.78 -3.28
N ASN A 69 -9.73 -8.96 -2.79
CA ASN A 69 -9.43 -9.08 -1.37
C ASN A 69 -8.85 -7.77 -0.83
N ARG A 70 -8.31 -6.89 -1.67
CA ARG A 70 -7.83 -5.58 -1.25
C ARG A 70 -7.71 -4.68 -2.47
N SER A 71 -8.39 -3.54 -2.48
CA SER A 71 -8.20 -2.49 -3.49
C SER A 71 -7.65 -1.22 -2.85
N THR A 72 -6.99 -0.37 -3.63
CA THR A 72 -6.42 0.90 -3.15
C THR A 72 -6.61 2.00 -4.18
N GLU A 73 -6.59 3.25 -3.72
CA GLU A 73 -6.82 4.42 -4.59
C GLU A 73 -5.51 5.20 -4.85
N ASP A 74 -4.42 4.80 -4.21
CA ASP A 74 -3.14 5.49 -4.18
C ASP A 74 -1.96 4.52 -4.33
N ILE A 75 -0.86 5.05 -4.86
CA ILE A 75 0.45 4.40 -4.78
C ILE A 75 1.16 4.97 -3.55
N ASP A 76 1.64 4.11 -2.67
CA ASP A 76 2.59 4.48 -1.63
C ASP A 76 4.01 4.12 -2.11
N GLY A 77 4.94 5.06 -2.01
CA GLY A 77 6.32 4.90 -2.45
C GLY A 77 7.34 5.35 -1.42
N GLU A 78 8.49 4.68 -1.42
CA GLU A 78 9.70 5.10 -0.74
C GLU A 78 10.73 5.56 -1.79
N ILE A 79 11.29 6.75 -1.59
CA ILE A 79 12.34 7.30 -2.45
C ILE A 79 13.71 7.07 -1.79
N LYS A 80 14.61 6.43 -2.54
CA LYS A 80 15.97 6.09 -2.12
C LYS A 80 17.01 6.73 -3.04
N GLY A 81 18.07 7.27 -2.44
CA GLY A 81 19.22 7.81 -3.18
C GLY A 81 18.95 9.13 -3.91
N LEU A 82 17.87 9.83 -3.56
CA LEU A 82 17.53 11.17 -4.03
C LEU A 82 17.14 12.04 -2.83
N ASP A 83 17.39 13.33 -2.93
CA ASP A 83 16.94 14.29 -1.92
C ASP A 83 15.42 14.47 -2.00
N LEU A 84 14.73 14.27 -0.88
CA LEU A 84 13.29 14.44 -0.79
C LEU A 84 12.92 15.94 -0.65
N THR A 85 13.10 16.69 -1.73
CA THR A 85 12.72 18.11 -1.86
C THR A 85 11.64 18.26 -2.92
N GLU A 86 10.75 19.24 -2.74
CA GLU A 86 9.66 19.54 -3.68
C GLU A 86 10.16 19.67 -5.13
N ASN A 87 11.24 20.43 -5.35
CA ASN A 87 11.82 20.63 -6.69
C ASN A 87 12.37 19.34 -7.31
N GLU A 88 13.07 18.51 -6.53
CA GLU A 88 13.63 17.25 -7.08
C GLU A 88 12.50 16.25 -7.36
N ILE A 89 11.49 16.20 -6.50
CA ILE A 89 10.29 15.38 -6.69
C ILE A 89 9.53 15.80 -7.94
N GLU A 90 9.30 17.10 -8.12
CA GLU A 90 8.64 17.65 -9.30
C GLU A 90 9.38 17.25 -10.58
N LYS A 91 10.70 17.41 -10.60
CA LYS A 91 11.57 17.02 -11.71
C LYS A 91 11.48 15.51 -12.01
N VAL A 92 11.60 14.68 -10.98
CA VAL A 92 11.53 13.21 -11.10
C VAL A 92 10.20 12.77 -11.70
N PHE A 93 9.09 13.21 -11.11
CA PHE A 93 7.76 12.76 -11.52
C PHE A 93 7.29 13.41 -12.82
N THR A 94 7.73 14.62 -13.14
CA THR A 94 7.52 15.21 -14.48
C THR A 94 8.25 14.39 -15.55
N SER A 95 9.50 13.98 -15.29
CA SER A 95 10.25 13.12 -16.22
C SER A 95 9.58 11.76 -16.39
N ILE A 96 9.10 11.15 -15.31
CA ILE A 96 8.34 9.89 -15.37
C ILE A 96 7.07 10.06 -16.21
N CYS A 97 6.30 11.13 -15.99
CA CYS A 97 5.10 11.43 -16.78
C CYS A 97 5.40 11.60 -18.28
N ASN A 98 6.58 12.12 -18.65
CA ASN A 98 6.96 12.31 -20.05
C ASN A 98 7.34 11.01 -20.78
N ILE A 99 7.53 9.89 -20.06
CA ILE A 99 7.75 8.58 -20.68
C ILE A 99 6.45 8.12 -21.32
N LYS A 100 6.50 7.77 -22.60
CA LYS A 100 5.37 7.16 -23.33
C LYS A 100 5.68 5.68 -23.61
N PRO A 101 5.06 4.74 -22.86
CA PRO A 101 5.12 3.32 -23.21
C PRO A 101 4.54 3.06 -24.60
N ASP A 102 4.94 1.95 -25.22
CA ASP A 102 4.49 1.60 -26.56
C ASP A 102 2.98 1.42 -26.63
N ASN A 103 2.36 2.07 -27.63
CA ASN A 103 0.92 2.08 -27.86
C ASN A 103 0.10 2.54 -26.65
N ASP A 104 0.68 3.33 -25.74
CA ASP A 104 -0.02 3.89 -24.60
C ASP A 104 -0.91 5.08 -25.02
N PRO A 105 -2.24 4.94 -24.92
CA PRO A 105 -3.15 6.02 -25.24
C PRO A 105 -3.38 6.99 -24.07
N LEU A 106 -2.78 6.74 -22.91
CA LEU A 106 -2.97 7.53 -21.70
C LEU A 106 -2.06 8.76 -21.68
N GLU A 107 -2.63 9.88 -21.23
CA GLU A 107 -1.87 11.08 -20.90
C GLU A 107 -1.91 11.25 -19.37
N ILE A 108 -0.75 11.28 -18.74
CA ILE A 108 -0.59 11.47 -17.29
C ILE A 108 0.32 12.67 -17.08
N ALA A 109 -0.14 13.64 -16.31
CA ALA A 109 0.64 14.83 -15.95
C ALA A 109 0.57 15.09 -14.45
N LEU A 110 1.71 15.41 -13.84
CA LEU A 110 1.79 15.92 -12.48
C LEU A 110 1.04 17.26 -12.38
N SER A 111 0.17 17.41 -11.40
CA SER A 111 -0.70 18.59 -11.26
C SER A 111 -0.46 19.39 -9.99
N GLU A 112 -0.14 18.71 -8.88
CA GLU A 112 0.06 19.36 -7.58
C GLU A 112 0.98 18.51 -6.71
N ILE A 113 1.75 19.17 -5.84
CA ILE A 113 2.57 18.54 -4.81
C ILE A 113 2.18 19.15 -3.47
N GLU A 114 1.75 18.31 -2.54
CA GLU A 114 1.45 18.68 -1.15
C GLU A 114 2.50 18.10 -0.21
N LYS A 115 2.95 18.88 0.77
CA LYS A 115 3.74 18.33 1.88
C LYS A 115 2.82 17.57 2.83
N ILE A 116 3.22 16.36 3.19
CA ILE A 116 2.53 15.53 4.17
C ILE A 116 3.49 15.14 5.29
N HIS A 117 2.93 14.78 6.45
CA HIS A 117 3.70 14.37 7.63
C HIS A 117 4.64 15.45 8.20
N GLU A 118 4.41 16.74 7.94
CA GLU A 118 5.27 17.85 8.40
C GLU A 118 5.52 17.89 9.92
N ASN A 119 4.60 17.31 10.72
CA ASN A 119 4.69 17.24 12.18
C ASN A 119 5.22 15.89 12.71
N GLU A 120 5.60 14.98 11.82
CA GLU A 120 6.19 13.68 12.16
C GLU A 120 7.69 13.70 11.80
N GLU A 121 8.46 12.75 12.33
CA GLU A 121 9.91 12.61 12.05
C GLU A 121 10.18 12.28 10.56
N TYR A 122 9.11 11.93 9.82
CA TYR A 122 9.08 11.52 8.43
C TYR A 122 8.59 12.65 7.53
N LYS A 123 9.45 13.16 6.67
CA LYS A 123 9.03 14.06 5.59
C LYS A 123 8.42 13.24 4.45
N GLY A 124 7.27 13.65 3.96
CA GLY A 124 6.64 13.04 2.80
C GLY A 124 6.01 14.08 1.89
N TYR A 125 5.70 13.67 0.66
CA TYR A 125 4.96 14.47 -0.29
C TYR A 125 3.84 13.63 -0.88
N ARG A 126 2.67 14.24 -1.02
CA ARG A 126 1.57 13.71 -1.80
C ARG A 126 1.59 14.39 -3.15
N LEU A 127 1.79 13.61 -4.20
CA LEU A 127 1.71 14.06 -5.57
C LEU A 127 0.32 13.76 -6.11
N HIS A 128 -0.28 14.74 -6.78
CA HIS A 128 -1.51 14.58 -7.53
C HIS A 128 -1.21 14.60 -9.02
N PHE A 129 -1.86 13.72 -9.77
CA PHE A 129 -1.72 13.64 -11.22
C PHE A 129 -3.09 13.71 -11.88
N ASN A 130 -3.12 14.34 -13.05
CA ASN A 130 -4.23 14.26 -13.97
C ASN A 130 -3.92 13.17 -15.01
N ALA A 131 -4.58 12.03 -14.90
CA ALA A 131 -4.57 10.98 -15.91
C ALA A 131 -5.81 11.11 -16.81
N SER A 132 -5.64 10.84 -18.11
CA SER A 132 -6.75 10.92 -19.05
C SER A 132 -6.61 9.97 -20.23
N PHE A 133 -7.75 9.56 -20.77
CA PHE A 133 -7.87 8.89 -22.05
C PHE A 133 -9.02 9.54 -22.82
N LYS A 134 -8.71 10.28 -23.89
CA LYS A 134 -9.69 11.07 -24.65
C LYS A 134 -10.49 12.00 -23.73
N SER A 135 -11.82 11.82 -23.61
CA SER A 135 -12.66 12.66 -22.74
C SER A 135 -12.68 12.21 -21.28
N ILE A 136 -12.16 11.01 -21.00
CA ILE A 136 -12.15 10.41 -19.67
C ILE A 136 -10.99 10.99 -18.87
N LYS A 137 -11.27 11.47 -17.65
CA LYS A 137 -10.27 12.04 -16.73
C LYS A 137 -10.35 11.34 -15.37
N TYR A 138 -9.19 11.04 -14.80
CA TYR A 138 -9.06 10.46 -13.47
C TYR A 138 -7.93 11.14 -12.70
N PRO A 139 -8.20 11.63 -11.48
CA PRO A 139 -7.14 12.06 -10.58
C PRO A 139 -6.42 10.83 -10.01
N LEU A 140 -5.10 10.84 -10.01
CA LEU A 140 -4.27 9.84 -9.32
C LEU A 140 -3.51 10.49 -8.17
N LYS A 141 -3.17 9.68 -7.17
CA LYS A 141 -2.38 10.11 -6.02
C LYS A 141 -1.21 9.16 -5.80
N VAL A 142 -0.05 9.74 -5.54
CA VAL A 142 1.15 9.02 -5.10
C VAL A 142 1.64 9.67 -3.82
N ASP A 143 1.70 8.91 -2.74
CA ASP A 143 2.31 9.35 -1.49
C ASP A 143 3.73 8.83 -1.45
N ILE A 144 4.71 9.73 -1.41
CA ILE A 144 6.13 9.39 -1.28
C ILE A 144 6.69 9.82 0.07
N SER A 145 7.61 9.02 0.57
CA SER A 145 8.38 9.31 1.78
C SER A 145 9.81 8.81 1.61
N THR A 146 10.67 9.12 2.59
CA THR A 146 12.05 8.63 2.62
C THR A 146 12.46 8.32 4.07
N GLY A 147 13.42 7.42 4.22
CA GLY A 147 14.06 7.06 5.49
C GLY A 147 13.55 5.76 6.10
N ASP A 148 12.52 5.13 5.52
CA ASP A 148 11.97 3.91 6.08
C ASP A 148 12.99 2.76 6.12
N VAL A 149 12.89 1.94 7.17
CA VAL A 149 13.76 0.79 7.34
C VAL A 149 13.14 -0.44 6.70
N ILE A 150 13.66 -0.80 5.53
CA ILE A 150 13.26 -2.00 4.79
C ILE A 150 14.13 -3.17 5.22
N THR A 151 13.52 -4.26 5.68
CA THR A 151 14.24 -5.42 6.21
C THR A 151 13.91 -6.71 5.44
N PRO A 152 14.92 -7.46 4.95
CA PRO A 152 16.35 -7.18 5.03
C PRO A 152 16.82 -6.11 4.04
N LYS A 153 16.08 -5.93 2.93
CA LYS A 153 16.24 -4.89 1.91
C LYS A 153 15.06 -4.95 0.95
N GLU A 154 14.93 -3.98 0.07
CA GLU A 154 13.96 -4.00 -1.03
C GLU A 154 14.14 -5.23 -1.96
N ILE A 155 13.03 -5.71 -2.53
CA ILE A 155 13.01 -6.86 -3.43
C ILE A 155 12.50 -6.46 -4.82
N ARG A 156 12.91 -7.20 -5.85
CA ARG A 156 12.28 -7.08 -7.17
C ARG A 156 10.93 -7.78 -7.15
N TYR A 157 9.87 -7.02 -7.39
CA TYR A 157 8.51 -7.52 -7.49
C TYR A 157 8.02 -7.40 -8.93
N ASN A 158 7.41 -8.49 -9.44
CA ASN A 158 6.78 -8.50 -10.75
C ASN A 158 5.29 -8.19 -10.57
N TYR A 159 4.95 -6.90 -10.67
CA TYR A 159 3.57 -6.46 -10.64
C TYR A 159 2.87 -6.81 -11.95
N THR A 160 1.67 -7.37 -11.89
CA THR A 160 0.92 -7.77 -13.08
C THR A 160 -0.16 -6.73 -13.38
N SER A 161 -0.11 -6.09 -14.55
CA SER A 161 -1.13 -5.12 -14.94
C SER A 161 -2.49 -5.76 -15.24
N HIS A 162 -3.57 -5.02 -14.99
CA HIS A 162 -4.94 -5.53 -15.03
C HIS A 162 -5.36 -5.91 -16.46
N LEU A 163 -5.22 -4.99 -17.43
CA LEU A 163 -5.77 -5.21 -18.78
C LEU A 163 -4.87 -6.01 -19.72
N GLU A 164 -3.56 -5.97 -19.49
CA GLU A 164 -2.57 -6.56 -20.39
C GLU A 164 -1.95 -7.84 -19.85
N ASN A 165 -2.11 -8.10 -18.55
CA ASN A 165 -1.39 -9.16 -17.84
C ASN A 165 0.14 -9.04 -18.07
N GLU A 166 0.63 -7.81 -18.22
CA GLU A 166 2.05 -7.52 -18.43
C GLU A 166 2.76 -7.48 -17.08
N LYS A 167 3.97 -8.04 -17.01
CA LYS A 167 4.83 -7.95 -15.82
C LYS A 167 5.61 -6.63 -15.83
N ILE A 168 5.39 -5.83 -14.81
CA ILE A 168 6.12 -4.60 -14.49
C ILE A 168 7.07 -4.93 -13.34
N GLU A 169 8.37 -4.96 -13.63
CA GLU A 169 9.39 -5.18 -12.61
C GLU A 169 9.64 -3.86 -11.86
N ILE A 170 9.41 -3.85 -10.54
CA ILE A 170 9.62 -2.70 -9.68
C ILE A 170 10.31 -3.12 -8.38
N TRP A 171 11.01 -2.21 -7.71
CA TRP A 171 11.42 -2.45 -6.34
C TRP A 171 10.20 -2.36 -5.42
N ALA A 172 10.14 -3.21 -4.41
CA ALA A 172 9.07 -3.22 -3.44
C ALA A 172 9.55 -3.58 -2.03
N TYR A 173 8.73 -3.27 -1.04
CA TYR A 173 8.92 -3.76 0.33
C TYR A 173 8.74 -5.28 0.39
N THR A 174 9.44 -5.92 1.32
CA THR A 174 9.11 -7.29 1.71
C THR A 174 7.78 -7.33 2.46
N MET A 175 7.07 -8.46 2.41
CA MET A 175 5.84 -8.63 3.19
C MET A 175 6.11 -8.58 4.70
N GLU A 176 7.30 -9.00 5.13
CA GLU A 176 7.79 -8.84 6.48
C GLU A 176 7.86 -7.38 6.92
N THR A 177 8.38 -6.49 6.06
CA THR A 177 8.43 -5.05 6.34
C THR A 177 7.02 -4.47 6.40
N VAL A 178 6.15 -4.85 5.46
CA VAL A 178 4.74 -4.38 5.45
C VAL A 178 4.01 -4.78 6.73
N VAL A 179 4.13 -6.03 7.17
CA VAL A 179 3.52 -6.50 8.42
C VAL A 179 4.13 -5.78 9.62
N ALA A 180 5.46 -5.63 9.66
CA ALA A 180 6.16 -4.95 10.74
C ALA A 180 5.66 -3.53 10.97
N GLU A 181 5.56 -2.71 9.91
CA GLU A 181 5.11 -1.32 10.01
C GLU A 181 3.66 -1.19 10.44
N LYS A 182 2.78 -2.02 9.88
CA LYS A 182 1.35 -2.02 10.23
C LYS A 182 1.14 -2.46 11.66
N LEU A 183 1.83 -3.51 12.09
CA LEU A 183 1.72 -4.00 13.45
C LEU A 183 2.28 -3.00 14.46
N GLU A 184 3.41 -2.36 14.15
CA GLU A 184 3.97 -1.28 14.97
C GLU A 184 2.96 -0.14 15.09
N THR A 185 2.37 0.29 13.98
CA THR A 185 1.38 1.38 13.97
C THR A 185 0.14 1.03 14.80
N VAL A 186 -0.36 -0.21 14.69
CA VAL A 186 -1.47 -0.72 15.50
C VAL A 186 -1.15 -0.62 17.00
N ILE A 187 0.06 -1.04 17.41
CA ILE A 187 0.46 -1.05 18.82
C ILE A 187 0.71 0.37 19.33
N THR A 188 1.45 1.18 18.59
CA THR A 188 1.84 2.55 18.99
C THR A 188 0.63 3.47 19.09
N ARG A 189 -0.30 3.42 18.12
CA ARG A 189 -1.50 4.27 18.14
C ARG A 189 -2.57 3.76 19.11
N GLY A 190 -2.59 2.46 19.42
CA GLY A 190 -3.52 1.89 20.39
C GLY A 190 -4.98 2.27 20.10
N ILE A 191 -5.69 2.69 21.14
CA ILE A 191 -7.11 3.10 21.06
C ILE A 191 -7.36 4.42 20.32
N ALA A 192 -6.30 5.19 20.03
CA ALA A 192 -6.39 6.40 19.22
C ALA A 192 -6.30 6.10 17.71
N ASN A 193 -6.05 4.83 17.33
CA ASN A 193 -5.90 4.45 15.94
C ASN A 193 -7.22 4.54 15.17
N THR A 194 -7.21 5.26 14.06
CA THR A 194 -8.33 5.38 13.11
C THR A 194 -8.08 4.65 11.79
N ARG A 195 -6.87 4.11 11.57
CA ARG A 195 -6.47 3.38 10.36
C ARG A 195 -6.97 1.93 10.41
N MET A 196 -8.28 1.73 10.24
CA MET A 196 -8.89 0.39 10.21
C MET A 196 -8.29 -0.50 9.10
N LYS A 197 -7.79 0.10 8.01
CA LYS A 197 -7.08 -0.63 6.95
C LYS A 197 -5.88 -1.44 7.45
N ASP A 198 -5.14 -0.96 8.44
CA ASP A 198 -3.98 -1.70 8.96
C ASP A 198 -4.40 -2.99 9.68
N PHE A 199 -5.57 -2.99 10.34
CA PHE A 199 -6.15 -4.19 10.94
C PHE A 199 -6.60 -5.19 9.88
N TYR A 200 -7.27 -4.71 8.83
CA TYR A 200 -7.67 -5.55 7.70
C TYR A 200 -6.47 -6.16 6.98
N ASP A 201 -5.46 -5.35 6.68
CA ASP A 201 -4.26 -5.76 5.96
C ASP A 201 -3.49 -6.86 6.74
N LEU A 202 -3.43 -6.78 8.07
CA LEU A 202 -2.84 -7.82 8.91
C LEU A 202 -3.67 -9.11 8.93
N TYR A 203 -5.00 -9.00 8.86
CA TYR A 203 -5.92 -10.13 8.75
C TYR A 203 -5.81 -10.84 7.41
N ILE A 204 -5.93 -10.10 6.31
CA ILE A 204 -6.04 -10.67 4.97
C ILE A 204 -4.77 -11.42 4.55
N LEU A 205 -3.60 -10.97 5.01
CA LEU A 205 -2.34 -11.70 4.81
C LEU A 205 -2.34 -13.09 5.49
N GLN A 206 -2.98 -13.22 6.66
CA GLN A 206 -3.16 -14.53 7.32
C GLN A 206 -4.25 -15.36 6.63
N ASP A 207 -5.38 -14.75 6.31
CA ASP A 207 -6.52 -15.40 5.64
C ASP A 207 -6.12 -16.04 4.29
N LYS A 208 -5.30 -15.32 3.51
CA LYS A 208 -4.77 -15.80 2.22
C LYS A 208 -3.52 -16.67 2.34
N ASN A 209 -3.09 -16.99 3.56
CA ASN A 209 -1.91 -17.80 3.82
C ASN A 209 -0.66 -17.29 3.09
N ILE A 210 -0.49 -15.96 3.05
CA ILE A 210 0.72 -15.36 2.46
C ILE A 210 1.92 -15.82 3.29
N GLU A 211 2.90 -16.41 2.61
CA GLU A 211 4.11 -16.90 3.25
C GLU A 211 4.93 -15.73 3.78
N ILE A 212 5.21 -15.75 5.08
CA ILE A 212 6.02 -14.73 5.76
C ILE A 212 7.06 -15.44 6.60
N ASN A 213 8.33 -15.11 6.35
CA ASN A 213 9.44 -15.67 7.10
C ASN A 213 9.49 -15.06 8.50
N ILE A 214 9.18 -15.85 9.52
CA ILE A 214 9.04 -15.36 10.90
C ILE A 214 10.34 -14.77 11.46
N ALA A 215 11.50 -15.32 11.11
CA ALA A 215 12.79 -14.78 11.55
C ALA A 215 13.05 -13.39 10.96
N THR A 216 12.74 -13.22 9.67
CA THR A 216 12.87 -11.94 8.97
C THR A 216 11.83 -10.94 9.46
N LEU A 217 10.59 -11.36 9.71
CA LEU A 217 9.56 -10.54 10.32
C LEU A 217 9.97 -10.05 11.72
N LYS A 218 10.58 -10.91 12.54
CA LYS A 218 11.09 -10.52 13.86
C LYS A 218 12.16 -9.44 13.75
N LEU A 219 13.08 -9.57 12.78
CA LEU A 219 14.10 -8.57 12.51
C LEU A 219 13.47 -7.27 12.00
N ALA A 220 12.53 -7.36 11.05
CA ALA A 220 11.83 -6.21 10.48
C ALA A 220 11.10 -5.41 11.56
N PHE A 221 10.28 -6.08 12.38
CA PHE A 221 9.56 -5.44 13.47
C PHE A 221 10.50 -4.81 14.51
N THR A 222 11.62 -5.47 14.83
CA THR A 222 12.63 -4.90 15.74
C THR A 222 13.28 -3.65 15.17
N ASN A 223 13.65 -3.67 13.88
CA ASN A 223 14.28 -2.57 13.19
C ASN A 223 13.32 -1.37 13.05
N THR A 224 12.07 -1.61 12.65
CA THR A 224 11.03 -0.59 12.59
C THR A 224 10.77 0.03 13.97
N ALA A 225 10.61 -0.80 15.01
CA ALA A 225 10.40 -0.33 16.38
C ALA A 225 11.56 0.52 16.91
N LYS A 226 12.80 0.10 16.63
CA LYS A 226 14.01 0.86 16.98
C LYS A 226 14.04 2.20 16.26
N TYR A 227 13.78 2.18 14.95
CA TYR A 227 13.85 3.37 14.10
C TYR A 227 12.80 4.41 14.47
N ARG A 228 11.56 3.98 14.72
CA ARG A 228 10.45 4.84 15.18
C ARG A 228 10.53 5.21 16.67
N ASN A 229 11.61 4.82 17.36
CA ASN A 229 11.84 5.08 18.78
C ASN A 229 10.63 4.75 19.68
N VAL A 230 10.01 3.59 19.44
CA VAL A 230 8.74 3.25 20.09
C VAL A 230 8.93 2.89 21.56
N ILE A 231 7.95 3.22 22.40
CA ILE A 231 8.04 3.06 23.85
C ILE A 231 8.15 1.61 24.34
N PHE A 232 7.73 0.65 23.51
CA PHE A 232 7.80 -0.78 23.79
C PHE A 232 9.08 -1.44 23.28
N TYR A 233 10.06 -0.66 22.82
CA TYR A 233 11.40 -1.13 22.49
C TYR A 233 12.43 -0.47 23.39
N LYS A 234 13.09 -1.25 24.26
CA LYS A 234 14.10 -0.73 25.20
C LYS A 234 15.27 -1.69 25.34
N LYS A 235 16.48 -1.15 25.39
CA LYS A 235 17.74 -1.92 25.60
C LYS A 235 17.86 -3.14 24.66
N GLY A 236 17.47 -2.98 23.40
CA GLY A 236 17.54 -4.05 22.40
C GLY A 236 16.43 -5.10 22.47
N LYS A 237 15.43 -4.93 23.34
CA LYS A 237 14.34 -5.91 23.55
C LYS A 237 12.97 -5.27 23.33
N LEU A 238 12.07 -6.06 22.74
CA LEU A 238 10.66 -5.73 22.60
C LEU A 238 9.88 -6.14 23.85
N ASP A 239 9.05 -5.25 24.37
CA ASP A 239 8.13 -5.54 25.46
C ASP A 239 6.85 -6.20 24.90
N LYS A 240 6.89 -7.53 24.77
CA LYS A 240 5.73 -8.33 24.32
C LYS A 240 4.50 -8.10 25.19
N LYS A 241 4.70 -7.93 26.52
CA LYS A 241 3.60 -7.73 27.47
C LYS A 241 2.90 -6.41 27.18
N TYR A 242 3.65 -5.34 26.94
CA TYR A 242 3.10 -4.06 26.51
C TYR A 242 2.29 -4.21 25.21
N CYS A 243 2.85 -4.87 24.19
CA CYS A 243 2.18 -5.07 22.90
C CYS A 243 0.83 -5.78 23.08
N LEU A 244 0.81 -6.88 23.83
CA LEU A 244 -0.41 -7.64 24.12
C LEU A 244 -1.42 -6.84 24.97
N GLN A 245 -0.95 -6.00 25.89
CA GLN A 245 -1.82 -5.10 26.65
C GLN A 245 -2.50 -4.05 25.75
N GLN A 246 -1.80 -3.51 24.74
CA GLN A 246 -2.40 -2.59 23.78
C GLN A 246 -3.47 -3.28 22.94
N ILE A 247 -3.20 -4.50 22.44
CA ILE A 247 -4.20 -5.30 21.73
C ILE A 247 -5.44 -5.54 22.60
N HIS A 248 -5.26 -5.86 23.89
CA HIS A 248 -6.39 -6.08 24.78
C HIS A 248 -7.23 -4.82 25.02
N LYS A 249 -6.59 -3.64 25.06
CA LYS A 249 -7.31 -2.35 25.14
C LYS A 249 -8.09 -2.06 23.85
N ILE A 250 -7.49 -2.36 22.70
CA ILE A 250 -8.10 -2.20 21.38
C ILE A 250 -9.34 -3.10 21.25
N GLU A 251 -9.20 -4.39 21.60
CA GLU A 251 -10.27 -5.41 21.56
C GLU A 251 -11.53 -4.95 22.30
N LYS A 252 -11.35 -4.36 23.49
CA LYS A 252 -12.45 -3.89 24.35
C LYS A 252 -12.99 -2.50 23.99
N ASN A 253 -12.42 -1.82 22.98
CA ASN A 253 -12.75 -0.44 22.71
C ASN A 253 -13.98 -0.31 21.77
N GLN A 254 -15.12 0.12 22.33
CA GLN A 254 -16.36 0.30 21.57
C GLN A 254 -16.25 1.32 20.43
N ARG A 255 -15.46 2.39 20.60
CA ARG A 255 -15.24 3.37 19.51
C ARG A 255 -14.55 2.72 18.31
N MET A 256 -13.57 1.85 18.56
CA MET A 256 -12.87 1.14 17.48
C MET A 256 -13.77 0.12 16.79
N GLN A 257 -14.61 -0.61 17.54
CA GLN A 257 -15.65 -1.47 16.95
C GLN A 257 -16.56 -0.67 16.01
N GLY A 258 -17.01 0.53 16.42
CA GLY A 258 -17.81 1.41 15.56
C GLY A 258 -17.04 1.97 14.36
N LEU A 259 -15.72 2.21 14.48
CA LEU A 259 -14.87 2.58 13.34
C LEU A 259 -14.74 1.42 12.35
N TRP A 260 -14.59 0.19 12.85
CA TRP A 260 -14.52 -1.01 12.04
C TRP A 260 -15.81 -1.25 11.24
N GLN A 261 -16.97 -1.18 11.89
CA GLN A 261 -18.27 -1.34 11.22
C GLN A 261 -18.46 -0.35 10.06
N ARG A 262 -17.98 0.90 10.22
CA ARG A 262 -17.99 1.89 9.14
C ARG A 262 -17.00 1.54 8.02
N TYR A 263 -15.84 1.00 8.37
CA TYR A 263 -14.84 0.55 7.40
C TYR A 263 -15.39 -0.62 6.58
N GLU A 264 -15.88 -1.68 7.22
CA GLU A 264 -16.52 -2.83 6.58
C GLU A 264 -17.62 -2.39 5.61
N LYS A 265 -18.57 -1.55 6.06
CA LYS A 265 -19.66 -1.05 5.20
C LYS A 265 -19.17 -0.26 3.98
N LYS A 266 -18.01 0.42 4.10
CA LYS A 266 -17.43 1.22 3.01
C LYS A 266 -16.63 0.36 2.01
N HIS A 267 -16.14 -0.79 2.44
CA HIS A 267 -15.18 -1.60 1.69
C HIS A 267 -15.74 -3.01 1.47
N PRO A 268 -16.32 -3.31 0.28
CA PRO A 268 -16.93 -4.61 0.00
C PRO A 268 -15.99 -5.81 0.22
N PHE A 269 -14.69 -5.68 -0.07
CA PHE A 269 -13.71 -6.73 0.21
C PHE A 269 -13.56 -7.09 1.70
N ALA A 270 -14.05 -6.26 2.62
CA ALA A 270 -14.03 -6.49 4.06
C ALA A 270 -15.35 -7.05 4.60
N GLU A 271 -16.33 -7.32 3.74
CA GLU A 271 -17.63 -7.87 4.12
C GLU A 271 -17.47 -9.17 4.94
N ASN A 272 -18.25 -9.29 6.01
CA ASN A 272 -18.24 -10.43 6.93
C ASN A 272 -16.93 -10.62 7.73
N VAL A 273 -15.97 -9.70 7.62
CA VAL A 273 -14.79 -9.69 8.49
C VAL A 273 -15.11 -8.89 9.74
N THR A 274 -15.19 -9.59 10.88
CA THR A 274 -15.46 -8.96 12.17
C THR A 274 -14.23 -8.24 12.73
N PHE A 275 -14.46 -7.24 13.58
CA PHE A 275 -13.37 -6.54 14.27
C PHE A 275 -12.52 -7.52 15.09
N ASP A 276 -13.16 -8.46 15.78
CA ASP A 276 -12.48 -9.46 16.61
C ASP A 276 -11.55 -10.38 15.80
N GLN A 277 -11.92 -10.75 14.57
CA GLN A 277 -11.02 -11.49 13.66
C GLN A 277 -9.77 -10.66 13.34
N THR A 278 -9.93 -9.37 13.05
CA THR A 278 -8.78 -8.51 12.73
C THR A 278 -7.86 -8.27 13.93
N VAL A 279 -8.43 -8.09 15.12
CA VAL A 279 -7.68 -7.96 16.37
C VAL A 279 -6.98 -9.28 16.71
N SER A 280 -7.64 -10.42 16.49
CA SER A 280 -7.05 -11.75 16.65
C SER A 280 -5.88 -11.98 15.70
N ALA A 281 -5.96 -11.50 14.45
CA ALA A 281 -4.85 -11.55 13.51
C ALA A 281 -3.66 -10.72 14.01
N ALA A 282 -3.88 -9.47 14.45
CA ALA A 282 -2.81 -8.65 15.05
C ALA A 282 -2.16 -9.32 16.28
N LYS A 283 -2.97 -9.92 17.15
CA LYS A 283 -2.49 -10.70 18.31
C LYS A 283 -1.65 -11.91 17.89
N SER A 284 -2.09 -12.64 16.87
CA SER A 284 -1.39 -13.79 16.29
C SER A 284 -0.01 -13.38 15.77
N TRP A 285 0.11 -12.25 15.06
CA TRP A 285 1.41 -11.72 14.63
C TRP A 285 2.35 -11.42 15.80
N ILE A 286 1.87 -10.77 16.86
CA ILE A 286 2.67 -10.51 18.08
C ILE A 286 3.15 -11.80 18.73
N ASN A 287 2.31 -12.84 18.76
CA ASN A 287 2.69 -14.12 19.33
C ASN A 287 3.77 -14.82 18.50
N ARG A 288 3.74 -14.69 17.17
CA ARG A 288 4.76 -15.25 16.27
C ARG A 288 6.12 -14.56 16.38
N LEU A 289 6.16 -13.27 16.74
CA LEU A 289 7.39 -12.49 16.92
C LEU A 289 8.23 -12.95 18.13
N VAL A 290 7.60 -13.62 19.10
CA VAL A 290 8.25 -14.08 20.32
C VAL A 290 7.87 -15.53 20.53
N SER A 291 8.68 -16.43 19.95
CA SER A 291 8.80 -17.80 20.42
C SER A 291 9.13 -17.77 21.91
N ASN A 292 8.49 -18.64 22.69
CA ASN A 292 8.77 -18.78 24.12
C ASN A 292 10.28 -19.04 24.30
N GLU A 293 11.01 -18.03 24.80
CA GLU A 293 12.22 -18.28 25.58
C GLU A 293 11.82 -18.89 26.92
#